data_AF-A0AAD2FJL3-F1
#
_entry.id   AF-A0AAD2FJL3-F1
#
_cell.length_a   1.000
_cell.length_b   1.000
_cell.length_c   1.000
_cell.angle_alpha   90.00
_cell.angle_beta   90.00
_cell.angle_gamma   90.00
#
_symmetry.space_group_name_H-M   'P 1'
#
loop_
_entity.id
_entity.type
_entity.pdbx_description
1 polymer ?
#
loop_
_entity_poly.entity_id
_entity_poly.type
_entity_poly.pdbx_seq_one_letter_code
_entity_poly.pdbx_strand_id
1 'polypeptide(L)'
;MSLARFLWSQTSTISRVLRYLPVILTSPEPTPDEIAQFTPAEADSINKGVFNPDGSRIPPNFDHHVDDCLYVDVAKTLRQTIASSVLALYLILGFLDPSKVIQDCVSWEKFTTTLSHG
;
A
#
# COMPACT_ATOMS: atom_id res chain seq x y z
N MET A 1 13.05 -10.55 2.70
CA MET A 1 12.55 -9.31 2.04
C MET A 1 11.53 -9.71 0.99
N SER A 2 10.33 -9.14 1.02
CA SER A 2 9.29 -9.43 0.02
C SER A 2 9.49 -8.60 -1.26
N LEU A 3 9.06 -9.11 -2.41
CA LEU A 3 9.14 -8.40 -3.70
C LEU A 3 8.37 -7.08 -3.68
N ALA A 4 7.20 -7.06 -3.02
CA ALA A 4 6.40 -5.84 -2.85
C ALA A 4 7.18 -4.74 -2.11
N ARG A 5 7.94 -5.10 -1.06
CA ARG A 5 8.79 -4.14 -0.33
C ARG A 5 9.85 -3.49 -1.20
N PHE A 6 10.50 -4.28 -2.06
CA PHE A 6 11.49 -3.78 -3.02
C PHE A 6 10.87 -2.86 -4.08
N LEU A 7 9.69 -3.22 -4.59
CA LEU A 7 8.96 -2.41 -5.56
C LEU A 7 8.42 -1.10 -4.94
N TRP A 8 8.11 -1.11 -3.65
CA TRP A 8 7.59 0.06 -2.95
C TRP A 8 8.53 1.26 -2.99
N SER A 9 9.84 1.04 -2.91
CA SER A 9 10.81 2.13 -3.01
C SER A 9 11.04 2.65 -4.43
N GLN A 10 10.46 2.02 -5.46
CA GLN A 10 10.65 2.45 -6.85
C GLN A 10 9.62 3.50 -7.27
N THR A 11 10.11 4.61 -7.84
CA THR A 11 9.29 5.71 -8.33
C THR A 11 8.38 5.31 -9.50
N SER A 12 8.79 4.30 -10.29
CA SER A 12 8.02 3.82 -11.44
C SER A 12 6.86 2.88 -11.08
N THR A 13 6.76 2.41 -9.84
CA THR A 13 5.85 1.31 -9.47
C THR A 13 4.39 1.62 -9.77
N ILE A 14 3.89 2.79 -9.38
CA ILE A 14 2.51 3.19 -9.67
C ILE A 14 2.25 3.19 -11.18
N SER A 15 3.12 3.79 -11.98
CA SER A 15 2.94 3.91 -13.43
C SER A 15 2.84 2.54 -14.12
N ARG A 16 3.55 1.53 -13.61
CA ARG A 16 3.56 0.16 -14.17
C ARG A 16 2.24 -0.59 -14.00
N VAL A 17 1.47 -0.26 -12.97
CA VAL A 17 0.17 -0.91 -12.68
C VAL A 17 -1.01 0.03 -12.78
N LEU A 18 -0.78 1.29 -13.15
CA LEU A 18 -1.80 2.34 -13.18
C LEU A 18 -3.02 1.96 -14.04
N ARG A 19 -2.79 1.23 -15.14
CA ARG A 19 -3.86 0.76 -16.03
C ARG A 19 -4.81 -0.27 -15.41
N TYR A 20 -4.38 -0.92 -14.32
CA TYR A 20 -5.13 -1.95 -13.61
C TYR A 20 -5.72 -1.44 -12.30
N LEU A 21 -5.10 -0.42 -11.70
CA LEU A 21 -5.51 0.09 -10.40
C LEU A 21 -6.78 0.95 -10.50
N PRO A 22 -7.83 0.63 -9.73
CA PRO A 22 -8.97 1.52 -9.60
C PRO A 22 -8.58 2.80 -8.85
N VAL A 23 -9.43 3.82 -8.95
CA VAL A 23 -9.32 5.01 -8.12
C VAL A 23 -9.65 4.63 -6.67
N ILE A 24 -8.75 4.98 -5.75
CA ILE A 24 -8.93 4.75 -4.31
C ILE A 24 -9.47 6.05 -3.71
N LEU A 25 -10.61 5.96 -3.02
CA LEU A 25 -11.26 7.05 -2.33
C LEU A 25 -10.94 6.95 -0.84
N THR A 26 -10.35 8.00 -0.28
CA THR A 26 -10.07 8.11 1.15
C THR A 26 -10.93 9.20 1.77
N SER A 27 -11.15 9.13 3.08
CA SER A 27 -11.69 10.26 3.83
C SER A 27 -10.85 11.54 3.62
N PRO A 28 -11.45 12.73 3.79
CA PRO A 28 -10.72 13.99 3.79
C PRO A 28 -9.56 13.95 4.81
N GLU A 29 -8.51 14.73 4.55
CA GLU A 29 -7.45 14.91 5.54
C GLU A 29 -8.04 15.53 6.82
N PRO A 30 -7.59 15.08 8.01
CA PRO A 30 -8.05 15.64 9.26
C PRO A 30 -7.67 17.12 9.36
N THR A 31 -8.56 17.90 9.94
CA THR A 31 -8.35 19.31 10.24
C THR A 31 -7.25 19.50 11.28
N PRO A 32 -6.59 20.68 11.35
CA PRO A 32 -5.60 20.97 12.40
C PRO A 32 -6.15 20.77 13.82
N ASP A 33 -7.42 21.08 14.04
CA ASP A 33 -8.09 20.92 15.34
C ASP A 33 -8.27 19.43 15.69
N GLU A 34 -8.62 18.59 14.72
CA GLU A 34 -8.67 17.13 14.90
C GLU A 34 -7.27 16.58 15.18
N ILE A 35 -6.25 17.00 14.44
CA ILE A 35 -4.85 16.58 14.65
C ILE A 35 -4.37 16.95 16.05
N ALA A 36 -4.72 18.14 16.54
CA ALA A 36 -4.33 18.63 17.87
C ALA A 36 -4.91 17.79 19.03
N GLN A 37 -5.94 16.99 18.79
CA GLN A 37 -6.49 16.05 19.78
C GLN A 37 -5.65 14.78 19.92
N PHE A 38 -4.74 14.50 18.98
CA PHE A 38 -3.89 13.31 19.01
C PHE A 38 -2.51 13.63 19.60
N THR A 39 -1.96 12.70 20.38
CA THR A 39 -0.57 12.76 20.85
C THR A 39 0.31 11.90 19.94
N PRO A 40 1.40 12.44 19.37
CA PRO A 40 2.34 11.64 18.59
C PRO A 40 2.91 10.49 19.42
N ALA A 41 3.02 9.30 18.80
CA ALA A 41 3.69 8.18 19.43
C ALA A 41 5.19 8.46 19.60
N GLU A 42 5.74 8.16 20.78
CA GLU A 42 7.18 8.23 21.03
C GLU A 42 7.88 6.97 20.52
N ALA A 43 9.07 7.14 19.92
CA ALA A 43 9.88 6.02 19.46
C ALA A 43 10.48 5.26 20.65
N ASP A 44 10.39 3.93 20.63
CA ASP A 44 10.91 3.08 21.70
C ASP A 44 12.07 2.17 21.20
N SER A 45 12.47 1.17 22.01
CA SER A 45 13.55 0.24 21.65
C SER A 45 13.21 -0.68 20.47
N ILE A 46 11.92 -0.91 20.21
CA ILE A 46 11.33 -1.80 19.21
C ILE A 46 10.75 -0.97 18.04
N ASN A 47 9.91 0.02 18.34
CA ASN A 47 9.20 0.86 17.40
C ASN A 47 10.01 2.15 17.14
N LYS A 48 10.97 2.07 16.21
CA LYS A 48 11.84 3.20 15.83
C LYS A 48 11.16 4.26 14.95
N GLY A 49 9.89 4.06 14.63
CA GLY A 49 9.13 4.91 13.72
C GLY A 49 9.26 4.49 12.27
N VAL A 50 8.78 5.38 11.40
CA VAL A 50 8.44 5.10 10.00
C VAL A 50 9.31 5.85 8.99
N PHE A 51 10.27 6.64 9.47
CA PHE A 51 11.16 7.45 8.64
C PHE A 51 12.62 7.06 8.85
N ASN A 52 13.39 7.10 7.78
CA ASN A 52 14.84 7.04 7.81
C ASN A 52 15.41 8.36 8.38
N PRO A 53 16.69 8.38 8.80
CA PRO A 53 17.35 9.59 9.29
C PRO A 53 17.37 10.76 8.30
N ASP A 54 17.27 10.49 7.00
CA ASP A 54 17.18 11.50 5.93
C ASP A 54 15.74 12.03 5.70
N GLY A 55 14.78 11.57 6.49
CA GLY A 55 13.35 11.92 6.37
C GLY A 55 12.60 11.11 5.30
N SER A 56 13.26 10.20 4.58
CA SER A 56 12.58 9.33 3.61
C SER A 56 11.72 8.28 4.33
N ARG A 57 10.58 7.92 3.74
CA ARG A 57 9.64 6.96 4.33
C ARG A 57 10.17 5.53 4.17
N ILE A 58 10.18 4.77 5.26
CA ILE A 58 10.58 3.36 5.27
C ILE A 58 9.45 2.51 4.64
N PRO A 59 9.73 1.62 3.68
CA PRO A 59 8.71 0.72 3.15
C PRO A 59 8.08 -0.12 4.27
N PRO A 60 6.76 -0.37 4.23
CA PRO A 60 6.14 -1.26 5.21
C PRO A 60 6.76 -2.67 5.18
N ASN A 61 6.62 -3.41 6.28
CA ASN A 61 7.30 -4.70 6.40
C ASN A 61 6.75 -5.78 5.46
N PHE A 62 5.48 -5.68 5.04
CA PHE A 62 4.78 -6.69 4.22
C PHE A 62 4.97 -8.09 4.83
N ASP A 63 4.72 -8.24 6.13
CA ASP A 63 4.90 -9.52 6.82
C ASP A 63 3.81 -10.51 6.37
N HIS A 64 4.24 -11.61 5.76
CA HIS A 64 3.34 -12.59 5.12
C HIS A 64 2.62 -13.52 6.12
N HIS A 65 2.74 -13.27 7.42
CA HIS A 65 2.20 -14.17 8.45
C HIS A 65 0.73 -13.90 8.80
N VAL A 66 0.15 -12.83 8.24
CA VAL A 66 -1.23 -12.41 8.48
C VAL A 66 -1.90 -12.15 7.13
N ASP A 67 -2.86 -13.01 6.75
CA ASP A 67 -3.48 -13.03 5.42
C ASP A 67 -4.34 -11.78 5.10
N ASP A 68 -4.75 -11.01 6.13
CA ASP A 68 -5.58 -9.80 6.00
C ASP A 68 -4.83 -8.50 6.31
N CYS A 69 -3.49 -8.50 6.26
CA CYS A 69 -2.72 -7.37 6.80
C CYS A 69 -2.38 -6.30 5.75
N LEU A 70 -3.15 -5.22 5.72
CA LEU A 70 -2.80 -4.00 5.02
C LEU A 70 -1.80 -3.18 5.84
N TYR A 71 -0.52 -3.17 5.44
CA TYR A 71 0.55 -2.41 6.11
C TYR A 71 0.65 -0.97 5.60
N VAL A 72 -0.46 -0.23 5.58
CA VAL A 72 -0.44 1.20 5.28
C VAL A 72 -0.85 1.99 6.51
N ASP A 73 -0.01 2.96 6.87
CA ASP A 73 -0.19 3.83 8.02
C ASP A 73 -0.92 5.13 7.68
N VAL A 74 -0.78 5.63 6.45
CA VAL A 74 -1.38 6.90 6.01
C VAL A 74 -1.91 6.85 4.57
N ALA A 75 -2.95 7.65 4.28
CA ALA A 75 -3.55 7.75 2.95
C ALA A 75 -2.52 8.08 1.84
N LYS A 76 -1.50 8.88 2.16
CA LYS A 76 -0.44 9.28 1.22
C LYS A 76 0.37 8.09 0.68
N THR A 77 0.57 7.04 1.47
CA THR A 77 1.37 5.86 1.09
C THR A 77 0.50 4.71 0.57
N LEU A 78 -0.81 4.78 0.78
CA LEU A 78 -1.80 3.77 0.41
C LEU A 78 -1.71 3.33 -1.05
N ARG A 79 -1.70 4.30 -1.96
CA ARG A 79 -1.63 4.00 -3.40
C ARG A 79 -0.32 3.32 -3.78
N GLN A 80 0.81 3.75 -3.20
CA GLN A 80 2.11 3.12 -3.42
C GLN A 80 2.12 1.69 -2.88
N THR A 81 1.58 1.47 -1.68
CA THR A 81 1.48 0.15 -1.04
C THR A 81 0.65 -0.82 -1.87
N ILE A 82 -0.55 -0.41 -2.29
CA ILE A 82 -1.42 -1.22 -3.16
C ILE A 82 -0.75 -1.51 -4.49
N ALA A 83 -0.16 -0.48 -5.14
CA ALA A 83 0.53 -0.66 -6.41
C ALA A 83 1.67 -1.67 -6.33
N SER A 84 2.43 -1.64 -5.23
CA SER A 84 3.55 -2.54 -5.01
C SER A 84 3.10 -3.99 -4.81
N SER A 85 2.02 -4.20 -4.07
CA SER A 85 1.42 -5.52 -3.89
C SER A 85 0.87 -6.08 -5.20
N VAL A 86 0.08 -5.30 -5.93
CA VAL A 86 -0.51 -5.70 -7.23
C VAL A 86 0.60 -6.00 -8.25
N LEU A 87 1.64 -5.16 -8.32
CA LEU A 87 2.75 -5.39 -9.23
C LEU A 87 3.54 -6.65 -8.85
N ALA A 88 3.73 -6.92 -7.56
CA ALA A 88 4.39 -8.14 -7.10
C ALA A 88 3.59 -9.38 -7.53
N LEU A 89 2.27 -9.36 -7.38
CA LEU A 89 1.39 -10.45 -7.84
C LEU A 89 1.54 -10.69 -9.34
N TYR A 90 1.45 -9.64 -10.17
CA TYR A 90 1.60 -9.79 -11.62
C TYR A 90 3.00 -10.24 -12.05
N LEU A 91 4.05 -9.84 -11.34
CA LEU A 91 5.41 -10.29 -11.65
C LEU A 91 5.65 -11.77 -11.28
N ILE A 92 4.97 -12.28 -10.26
CA ILE A 92 5.11 -13.66 -9.79
C ILE A 92 4.18 -14.61 -10.57
N LEU A 93 2.92 -14.21 -10.75
CA LEU A 93 1.85 -15.05 -11.30
C LEU A 93 1.53 -14.76 -12.77
N GLY A 94 2.09 -13.67 -13.31
CA GLY A 94 1.88 -13.22 -14.67
C GLY A 94 0.78 -12.16 -14.79
N PHE A 95 0.90 -11.33 -15.83
CA PHE A 95 -0.12 -10.35 -16.18
C PHE A 95 -1.31 -11.01 -16.88
N LEU A 96 -2.51 -10.46 -16.69
CA LEU A 96 -3.70 -10.90 -17.41
C LEU A 96 -3.51 -10.75 -18.92
N ASP A 97 -3.68 -11.85 -19.64
CA ASP A 97 -3.66 -11.91 -21.10
C ASP A 97 -5.11 -12.06 -21.59
N PRO A 98 -5.73 -11.00 -22.17
CA PRO A 98 -7.13 -11.05 -22.61
C PRO A 98 -7.41 -12.10 -23.70
N SER A 99 -6.37 -12.61 -24.37
CA SER A 99 -6.52 -13.66 -25.37
C SER A 99 -6.62 -15.07 -24.76
N LYS A 100 -6.36 -15.20 -23.46
CA LYS A 100 -6.39 -16.47 -22.73
C LYS A 100 -7.56 -16.49 -21.75
N VAL A 101 -8.24 -17.63 -21.67
CA VAL A 101 -9.29 -17.86 -20.67
C VAL A 101 -8.64 -18.28 -19.34
N ILE A 102 -7.94 -17.32 -18.71
CA ILE A 102 -7.31 -17.49 -17.40
C ILE A 102 -7.87 -16.46 -16.43
N GLN A 103 -7.99 -16.84 -15.16
CA GLN A 103 -8.42 -15.93 -14.11
C GLN A 103 -7.28 -14.96 -13.76
N ASP A 104 -7.63 -13.71 -13.46
CA ASP A 104 -6.67 -12.73 -12.94
C ASP A 104 -6.15 -13.18 -11.57
N CYS A 105 -4.87 -12.94 -11.32
CA CYS A 105 -4.25 -13.17 -10.02
C CYS A 105 -4.77 -12.23 -8.93
N VAL A 106 -5.40 -11.12 -9.31
CA VAL A 106 -6.09 -10.21 -8.40
C VAL A 106 -7.60 -10.44 -8.50
N SER A 107 -8.23 -10.80 -7.38
CA SER A 107 -9.69 -10.84 -7.23
C SER A 107 -10.27 -9.42 -7.16
N TRP A 108 -10.33 -8.74 -8.31
CA TRP A 108 -10.85 -7.36 -8.41
C TRP A 108 -12.29 -7.22 -7.91
N GLU A 109 -13.10 -8.28 -7.99
CA GLU A 109 -14.47 -8.32 -7.46
C GLU A 109 -14.54 -8.17 -5.94
N LYS A 110 -13.46 -8.48 -5.23
CA LYS A 110 -13.33 -8.31 -3.77
C LYS A 110 -12.58 -7.03 -3.39
N PHE A 111 -12.07 -6.28 -4.36
CA PHE A 111 -11.26 -5.10 -4.10
C PHE A 111 -12.14 -3.91 -3.72
N THR A 112 -12.06 -3.48 -2.46
CA THR A 112 -12.75 -2.27 -1.98
C THR A 112 -11.94 -1.01 -2.31
N THR A 113 -12.58 -0.07 -2.99
CA THR A 113 -11.96 1.20 -3.39
C THR A 113 -12.24 2.35 -2.43
N THR A 114 -13.25 2.21 -1.57
CA THR A 114 -13.62 3.21 -0.57
C THR A 114 -13.06 2.83 0.79
N LEU A 115 -12.13 3.64 1.29
CA LEU A 115 -11.51 3.50 2.59
C LEU A 115 -11.89 4.73 3.42
N SER A 116 -13.07 4.66 4.03
CA SER A 116 -13.60 5.71 4.91
C SER A 116 -13.77 5.19 6.33
N HIS A 117 -13.70 6.10 7.30
CA HIS A 117 -14.11 5.81 8.67
C HIS A 117 -15.63 5.57 8.69
N GLY A 118 -16.05 4.40 9.19
CA GLY A 118 -17.47 4.07 9.42
C GLY A 118 -17.96 4.54 10.77
#